data_AF-A0A094G4J5-F1
#
_entry.id   AF-A0A094G4J5-F1
#
_cell.length_a   1.000
_cell.length_b   1.000
_cell.length_c   1.000
_cell.angle_alpha   90.00
_cell.angle_beta   90.00
_cell.angle_gamma   90.00
#
_symmetry.space_group_name_H-M   'P 1'
#
loop_
_entity.id
_entity.type
_entity.pdbx_description
1 polymer ?
#
loop_
_entity_poly.entity_id
_entity_poly.type
_entity_poly.pdbx_seq_one_letter_code
_entity_poly.pdbx_strand_id
1 'polypeptide(L)'
;MDNGLELKLGDSFQTLIEARNAINRYQLDNGLSYKVYKSDSTRYIITCRNTACDFKIRASKTRKDLYFVVTIFVLHTCSPITHYNSKARSSLQYLLEHHRAAIINNRNISAAQIQALERLQFYNSISYLQAYRVRQAIILEMDGYEGDCFALFPEYIQRIKASDSNNQVLLQTVT
;
A
#
# COMPACT_ATOMS: atom_id res chain seq x y z
N MET A 1 3.59 17.40 10.43
CA MET A 1 4.26 16.30 11.16
C MET A 1 3.16 15.27 11.36
N ASP A 2 3.12 14.29 10.48
CA ASP A 2 2.05 13.29 10.50
C ASP A 2 2.35 12.32 11.64
N ASN A 3 1.47 12.26 12.63
CA ASN A 3 1.63 11.40 13.79
C ASN A 3 1.48 9.95 13.31
N GLY A 4 2.63 9.31 13.01
CA GLY A 4 2.69 7.87 12.78
C GLY A 4 1.93 7.14 13.88
N LEU A 5 1.05 6.24 13.49
CA LEU A 5 0.16 5.52 14.40
C LEU A 5 1.01 4.75 15.42
N GLU A 6 1.09 5.26 16.66
CA GLU A 6 1.90 4.67 17.73
C GLU A 6 1.22 3.38 18.22
N LEU A 7 1.52 2.27 17.53
CA LEU A 7 1.06 0.95 17.92
C LEU A 7 1.64 0.59 19.29
N LYS A 8 0.79 0.20 20.23
CA LYS A 8 1.18 -0.12 21.61
C LYS A 8 0.53 -1.39 22.14
N LEU A 9 1.05 -1.86 23.26
CA LEU A 9 0.45 -2.95 24.02
C LEU A 9 -0.97 -2.57 24.46
N GLY A 10 -1.93 -3.47 24.24
CA GLY A 10 -3.33 -3.26 24.60
C GLY A 10 -4.20 -2.65 23.49
N ASP A 11 -3.63 -2.21 22.36
CA ASP A 11 -4.45 -1.73 21.23
C ASP A 11 -5.41 -2.80 20.73
N SER A 12 -6.67 -2.41 20.53
CA SER A 12 -7.77 -3.29 20.15
C SER A 12 -8.30 -2.98 18.76
N PHE A 13 -8.64 -4.03 18.02
CA PHE A 13 -9.13 -3.96 16.64
C PHE A 13 -10.36 -4.84 16.48
N GLN A 14 -11.30 -4.45 15.62
CA GLN A 14 -12.52 -5.23 15.39
C GLN A 14 -12.19 -6.52 14.64
N THR A 15 -11.26 -6.44 13.70
CA THR A 15 -10.87 -7.56 12.85
C THR A 15 -9.38 -7.88 12.92
N LEU A 16 -9.02 -9.12 12.59
CA LEU A 16 -7.62 -9.51 12.46
C LEU A 16 -6.92 -8.76 11.31
N ILE A 17 -7.68 -8.37 10.28
CA ILE A 17 -7.15 -7.63 9.13
C ILE A 17 -6.71 -6.24 9.57
N GLU A 18 -7.54 -5.53 10.35
CA GLU A 18 -7.18 -4.24 10.93
C GLU A 18 -5.93 -4.35 11.81
N ALA A 19 -5.87 -5.34 12.71
CA ALA A 19 -4.70 -5.56 13.56
C ALA A 19 -3.43 -5.81 12.73
N ARG A 20 -3.52 -6.63 11.68
CA ARG A 20 -2.41 -6.88 10.75
C ARG A 20 -1.98 -5.61 10.03
N ASN A 21 -2.93 -4.81 9.55
CA ASN A 21 -2.64 -3.58 8.83
C ASN A 21 -1.96 -2.54 9.74
N ALA A 22 -2.43 -2.39 10.98
CA ALA A 22 -1.81 -1.50 11.97
C ALA A 22 -0.38 -1.96 12.33
N ILE A 23 -0.19 -3.27 12.54
CA ILE A 23 1.14 -3.85 12.77
C ILE A 23 2.05 -3.60 11.56
N ASN A 24 1.58 -3.87 10.35
CA ASN A 24 2.36 -3.64 9.14
C ASN A 24 2.76 -2.18 8.99
N ARG A 25 1.81 -1.26 9.18
CA ARG A 25 2.07 0.18 9.10
C ARG A 25 3.12 0.61 10.10
N TYR A 26 3.00 0.22 11.38
CA TYR A 26 4.02 0.50 12.39
C TYR A 26 5.41 0.00 11.98
N GLN A 27 5.52 -1.21 11.42
CA GLN A 27 6.81 -1.74 10.97
C GLN A 27 7.37 -0.95 9.79
N LEU A 28 6.51 -0.52 8.86
CA LEU A 28 6.89 0.23 7.68
C LEU A 28 7.37 1.64 8.06
N ASP A 29 6.59 2.36 8.87
CA ASP A 29 6.89 3.73 9.32
C ASP A 29 8.21 3.80 10.11
N ASN A 30 8.50 2.78 10.92
CA ASN A 30 9.75 2.70 11.68
C ASN A 30 10.92 2.08 10.90
N GLY A 31 10.69 1.69 9.65
CA GLY A 31 11.71 1.06 8.85
C GLY A 31 12.22 -0.25 9.47
N LEU A 32 11.30 -1.10 9.90
CA LEU A 32 11.60 -2.37 10.50
C LEU A 32 11.32 -3.50 9.52
N SER A 33 11.95 -4.65 9.77
CA SER A 33 11.78 -5.85 8.98
C SER A 33 11.43 -7.01 9.90
N TYR A 34 10.43 -7.78 9.49
CA TYR A 34 9.92 -8.88 10.28
C TYR A 34 9.72 -10.13 9.42
N LYS A 35 9.46 -11.24 10.10
CA LYS A 35 8.91 -12.47 9.52
C LYS A 35 7.63 -12.84 10.27
N VAL A 36 6.67 -13.43 9.57
CA VAL A 36 5.46 -13.96 10.19
C VAL A 36 5.83 -15.28 10.87
N TYR A 37 5.73 -15.33 12.19
CA TYR A 37 5.92 -16.56 12.94
C TYR A 37 4.65 -17.42 12.91
N LYS A 38 3.48 -16.80 13.11
CA LYS A 38 2.20 -17.49 13.04
C LYS A 38 1.08 -16.57 12.62
N SER A 39 0.18 -17.07 11.79
CA SER A 39 -0.99 -16.36 11.31
C SER A 39 -2.13 -17.35 11.14
N ASP A 40 -3.15 -17.25 11.97
CA ASP A 40 -4.37 -18.07 11.89
C ASP A 40 -5.60 -17.18 12.17
N SER A 41 -6.80 -17.76 12.22
CA SER A 41 -8.05 -17.01 12.44
C SER A 41 -8.15 -16.33 13.82
N THR A 42 -7.28 -16.70 14.76
CA THR A 42 -7.35 -16.25 16.16
C THR A 42 -6.15 -15.43 16.60
N ARG A 43 -5.05 -15.44 15.84
CA ARG A 43 -3.82 -14.72 16.19
C ARG A 43 -2.96 -14.38 14.99
N TYR A 44 -2.17 -13.34 15.18
CA TYR A 44 -1.10 -12.93 14.30
C TYR A 44 0.14 -12.60 15.14
N ILE A 45 1.24 -13.27 14.83
CA ILE A 45 2.51 -13.17 15.54
C ILE A 45 3.61 -12.89 14.53
N ILE A 46 4.33 -11.80 14.75
CA ILE A 46 5.54 -11.45 14.00
C ILE A 46 6.75 -11.46 14.91
N THR A 47 7.89 -11.83 14.34
CA THR A 47 9.20 -11.83 15.01
C THR A 47 10.26 -11.24 14.09
N CYS A 48 11.44 -10.96 14.64
CA CYS A 48 12.54 -10.43 13.85
C CYS A 48 13.06 -11.51 12.89
N ARG A 49 13.65 -11.06 11.79
CA ARG A 49 14.37 -11.97 10.87
C ARG A 49 15.63 -12.52 11.51
N ASN A 50 16.33 -11.70 12.30
CA ASN A 50 17.46 -12.13 13.12
C ASN A 50 16.96 -12.94 14.32
N THR A 51 17.45 -14.16 14.48
CA THR A 51 17.07 -15.09 15.54
C THR A 51 17.59 -14.69 16.92
N ALA A 52 18.65 -13.87 16.99
CA ALA A 52 19.19 -13.35 18.25
C ALA A 52 18.43 -12.11 18.76
N CYS A 53 17.36 -11.68 18.06
CA CYS A 53 16.57 -10.53 18.44
C CYS A 53 15.27 -10.97 19.13
N ASP A 54 14.98 -10.39 20.29
CA ASP A 54 13.82 -10.72 21.11
C ASP A 54 12.51 -10.07 20.63
N PHE A 55 12.57 -9.28 19.55
CA PHE A 55 11.41 -8.59 19.02
C PHE A 55 10.26 -9.55 18.73
N LYS A 56 9.09 -9.16 19.21
CA LYS A 56 7.85 -9.92 19.03
C LYS A 56 6.64 -9.02 19.20
N ILE A 57 5.75 -9.05 18.22
CA ILE A 57 4.41 -8.49 18.36
C ILE A 57 3.40 -9.63 18.19
N ARG A 58 2.40 -9.69 19.08
CA ARG A 58 1.30 -10.63 19.01
C ARG A 58 -0.03 -9.90 19.15
N ALA A 59 -0.84 -9.96 18.10
CA ALA A 59 -2.28 -9.71 18.18
C ALA A 59 -3.04 -11.03 18.34
N SER A 60 -4.00 -11.10 19.25
CA SER A 60 -4.87 -12.28 19.36
C SER A 60 -6.29 -11.93 19.78
N LYS A 61 -7.23 -12.78 19.36
CA LYS A 61 -8.65 -12.66 19.68
C LYS A 61 -8.88 -12.87 21.18
N THR A 62 -9.65 -11.96 21.78
CA THR A 62 -10.06 -12.09 23.18
C THR A 62 -11.17 -13.14 23.30
N ARG A 63 -11.18 -13.90 24.40
CA ARG A 63 -12.19 -14.96 24.64
C ARG A 63 -13.61 -14.42 24.82
N LYS A 64 -13.75 -13.18 25.29
CA LYS A 64 -15.04 -12.58 25.66
C LYS A 64 -15.69 -11.76 24.53
N ASP A 65 -14.92 -10.99 23.76
CA ASP A 65 -15.49 -9.81 23.11
C ASP A 65 -15.26 -9.71 21.58
N LEU A 66 -15.01 -10.82 20.88
CA LEU A 66 -14.82 -10.89 19.42
C LEU A 66 -13.70 -10.02 18.81
N TYR A 67 -13.13 -9.05 19.54
CA TYR A 67 -12.04 -8.17 19.11
C TYR A 67 -10.66 -8.80 19.25
N PHE A 68 -9.69 -8.21 18.56
CA PHE A 68 -8.27 -8.58 18.60
C PHE A 68 -7.48 -7.55 19.40
N VAL A 69 -6.62 -8.00 20.30
CA VAL A 69 -5.77 -7.11 21.11
C VAL A 69 -4.30 -7.41 20.86
N VAL A 70 -3.46 -6.37 20.83
CA VAL A 70 -2.00 -6.50 20.95
C VAL A 70 -1.64 -6.95 22.36
N THR A 71 -1.43 -8.25 22.52
CA THR A 71 -1.14 -8.90 23.81
C THR A 71 0.35 -8.98 24.15
N ILE A 72 1.22 -8.84 23.16
CA ILE A 72 2.68 -8.81 23.34
C ILE A 72 3.23 -7.74 22.42
N PHE A 73 4.11 -6.89 22.95
CA PHE A 73 4.82 -5.87 22.21
C PHE A 73 6.24 -5.75 22.79
N VAL A 74 7.20 -6.43 22.16
CA VAL A 74 8.62 -6.39 22.53
C VAL A 74 9.38 -5.72 21.39
N LEU A 75 10.14 -4.68 21.72
CA LEU A 75 10.94 -3.89 20.76
C LEU A 75 12.15 -4.66 20.24
N HIS A 76 12.74 -4.15 19.15
CA HIS A 76 13.98 -4.69 18.61
C HIS A 76 15.18 -4.41 19.53
N THR A 77 15.95 -5.46 19.77
CA THR A 77 17.27 -5.41 20.42
C THR A 77 18.43 -5.49 19.41
N CYS A 78 18.13 -5.70 18.12
CA CYS A 78 19.14 -5.82 17.07
C CYS A 78 19.49 -4.47 16.43
N SER A 79 20.68 -4.40 15.85
CA SER A 79 21.14 -3.20 15.13
C SER A 79 20.20 -2.82 13.97
N PRO A 80 19.93 -1.52 13.73
CA PRO A 80 19.09 -1.04 12.62
C PRO A 80 19.51 -1.57 11.24
N ILE A 81 20.80 -1.88 11.04
CA ILE A 81 21.31 -2.43 9.77
C ILE A 81 20.67 -3.77 9.41
N THR A 82 20.19 -4.52 10.41
CA THR A 82 19.44 -5.79 10.24
C THR A 82 18.18 -5.61 9.40
N HIS A 83 17.63 -4.39 9.36
CA HIS A 83 16.39 -4.07 8.67
C HIS A 83 16.60 -3.40 7.32
N TYR A 84 17.84 -3.13 6.91
CA TYR A 84 18.13 -2.49 5.62
C TYR A 84 17.67 -3.36 4.43
N ASN A 85 17.23 -2.72 3.34
CA ASN A 85 16.75 -3.39 2.11
C ASN A 85 15.66 -4.46 2.33
N SER A 86 14.82 -4.31 3.35
CA SER A 86 13.77 -5.29 3.60
C SER A 86 12.76 -5.33 2.44
N LYS A 87 12.41 -6.54 1.95
CA LYS A 87 11.40 -6.74 0.90
C LYS A 87 10.06 -6.01 1.13
N ALA A 88 9.68 -5.77 2.39
CA ALA A 88 8.44 -5.06 2.74
C ALA A 88 8.48 -3.59 2.28
N ARG A 89 9.62 -2.91 2.44
CA ARG A 89 9.87 -1.55 1.94
C ARG A 89 10.00 -1.46 0.42
N SER A 90 10.09 -2.59 -0.25
CA SER A 90 10.14 -2.68 -1.72
C SER A 90 8.77 -3.02 -2.32
N SER A 91 7.75 -3.23 -1.48
CA SER A 91 6.41 -3.57 -1.93
C SER A 91 5.75 -2.38 -2.61
N LEU A 92 4.97 -2.65 -3.66
CA LEU A 92 4.25 -1.61 -4.39
C LEU A 92 3.32 -0.83 -3.46
N GLN A 93 2.57 -1.52 -2.60
CA GLN A 93 1.63 -0.89 -1.66
C GLN A 93 2.29 0.14 -0.74
N TYR A 94 3.48 -0.14 -0.23
CA TYR A 94 4.23 0.78 0.61
C TYR A 94 4.65 2.03 -0.16
N LEU A 95 5.23 1.84 -1.36
CA LEU A 95 5.69 2.93 -2.20
C LEU A 95 4.53 3.78 -2.75
N LEU A 96 3.35 3.19 -2.97
CA LEU A 96 2.15 3.93 -3.36
C LEU A 96 1.78 4.96 -2.29
N GLU A 97 1.74 4.57 -1.02
CA GLU A 97 1.36 5.47 0.08
C GLU A 97 2.31 6.67 0.19
N HIS A 98 3.62 6.44 0.05
CA HIS A 98 4.64 7.49 0.14
C HIS A 98 4.55 8.53 -0.98
N HIS A 99 4.21 8.09 -2.18
CA HIS A 99 4.32 8.92 -3.38
C HIS A 99 2.96 9.35 -3.96
N ARG A 100 1.84 8.85 -3.42
CA ARG A 100 0.49 9.22 -3.87
C ARG A 100 0.28 10.73 -3.89
N ALA A 101 0.51 11.41 -2.76
CA ALA A 101 0.35 12.86 -2.69
C ALA A 101 1.28 13.62 -3.65
N ALA A 102 2.53 13.17 -3.79
CA ALA A 102 3.51 13.81 -4.66
C ALA A 102 3.14 13.69 -6.15
N ILE A 103 2.65 12.53 -6.58
CA ILE A 103 2.26 12.26 -7.97
C ILE A 103 0.94 12.96 -8.32
N ILE A 104 -0.03 12.98 -7.39
CA ILE A 104 -1.29 13.72 -7.58
C ILE A 104 -1.01 15.22 -7.76
N ASN A 105 -0.12 15.80 -6.94
CA ASN A 105 0.25 17.21 -7.02
C ASN A 105 1.12 17.54 -8.26
N ASN A 106 1.91 16.59 -8.76
CA ASN A 106 2.74 16.77 -9.94
C ASN A 106 2.79 15.50 -10.81
N ARG A 107 1.91 15.43 -11.81
CA ARG A 107 1.79 14.30 -12.74
C ARG A 107 3.04 14.09 -13.63
N ASN A 108 3.87 15.11 -13.78
CA ASN A 108 5.09 15.08 -14.59
C ASN A 108 6.31 14.56 -13.82
N ILE A 109 6.14 14.16 -12.56
CA ILE A 109 7.24 13.59 -11.77
C ILE A 109 7.80 12.34 -12.47
N SER A 110 9.12 12.34 -12.66
CA SER A 110 9.82 11.23 -13.31
C SER A 110 10.07 10.09 -12.32
N ALA A 111 10.23 8.88 -12.85
CA ALA A 111 10.60 7.72 -12.04
C ALA A 111 11.93 7.94 -11.30
N ALA A 112 12.90 8.63 -11.91
CA ALA A 112 14.16 8.97 -11.27
C ALA A 112 13.97 9.92 -10.07
N GLN A 113 13.05 10.89 -10.17
CA GLN A 113 12.70 11.77 -9.06
C GLN A 113 12.02 11.00 -7.92
N ILE A 114 11.13 10.06 -8.23
CA ILE A 114 10.52 9.17 -7.23
C ILE A 114 11.60 8.35 -6.50
N GLN A 115 12.57 7.77 -7.22
CA GLN A 115 13.69 7.07 -6.58
C GLN A 115 14.50 7.97 -5.64
N ALA A 116 14.78 9.21 -6.07
CA ALA A 116 15.52 10.16 -5.27
C ALA A 116 14.74 10.58 -4.02
N LEU A 117 13.44 10.83 -4.14
CA LEU A 117 12.56 11.14 -3.01
C LEU A 117 12.53 9.98 -2.01
N GLU A 118 12.35 8.75 -2.47
CA GLU A 118 12.32 7.56 -1.61
C GLU A 118 13.63 7.38 -0.84
N ARG A 119 14.75 7.60 -1.52
CA ARG A 119 16.09 7.53 -0.91
C ARG A 119 16.31 8.61 0.13
N LEU A 120 15.91 9.85 -0.16
CA LEU A 120 16.20 11.02 0.70
C LEU A 120 15.26 11.11 1.90
N GLN A 121 13.98 10.79 1.72
CA GLN A 121 12.95 10.95 2.76
C GLN A 121 12.81 9.70 3.62
N PHE A 122 12.94 8.51 3.02
CA PHE A 122 12.64 7.24 3.69
C PHE A 122 13.85 6.32 3.83
N TYR A 123 15.05 6.80 3.45
CA TYR A 123 16.32 6.05 3.49
C TYR A 123 16.23 4.66 2.84
N ASN A 124 15.38 4.55 1.81
CA ASN A 124 15.08 3.31 1.13
C ASN A 124 15.57 3.37 -0.32
N SER A 125 16.25 2.31 -0.76
CA SER A 125 16.78 2.22 -2.11
C SER A 125 15.84 1.36 -2.96
N ILE A 126 15.22 1.97 -3.97
CA ILE A 126 14.35 1.27 -4.93
C ILE A 126 14.94 1.32 -6.33
N SER A 127 14.65 0.30 -7.14
CA SER A 127 15.02 0.26 -8.55
C SER A 127 14.18 1.21 -9.40
N TYR A 128 14.70 1.57 -10.57
CA TYR A 128 14.00 2.46 -11.52
C TYR A 128 12.65 1.87 -11.93
N LEU A 129 12.61 0.56 -12.21
CA LEU A 129 11.38 -0.13 -12.60
C LEU A 129 10.33 -0.12 -11.49
N GLN A 130 10.73 -0.17 -10.21
CA GLN A 130 9.79 -0.03 -9.09
C GLN A 130 9.18 1.37 -9.04
N ALA A 131 10.01 2.42 -9.13
CA ALA A 131 9.54 3.79 -9.18
C ALA A 131 8.61 4.05 -10.37
N TYR A 132 8.96 3.49 -11.54
CA TYR A 132 8.10 3.55 -12.73
C TYR A 132 6.74 2.88 -12.48
N ARG A 133 6.71 1.67 -11.90
CA ARG A 133 5.47 0.96 -11.58
C ARG A 133 4.59 1.71 -10.60
N VAL A 134 5.18 2.32 -9.57
CA VAL A 134 4.47 3.18 -8.60
C VAL A 134 3.79 4.34 -9.31
N ARG A 135 4.54 5.04 -10.18
CA ARG A 135 3.99 6.14 -10.98
C ARG A 135 2.81 5.69 -11.84
N GLN A 136 2.97 4.58 -12.59
CA GLN A 136 1.91 4.08 -13.47
C GLN A 136 0.66 3.66 -12.71
N ALA A 137 0.82 3.00 -11.56
CA ALA A 137 -0.31 2.57 -10.74
C ALA A 137 -1.12 3.77 -10.20
N ILE A 138 -0.47 4.86 -9.79
CA ILE A 138 -1.17 6.07 -9.32
C ILE A 138 -1.82 6.82 -10.49
N ILE A 139 -1.15 6.92 -11.64
CA ILE A 139 -1.75 7.53 -12.83
C ILE A 139 -3.00 6.77 -13.26
N LEU A 140 -2.96 5.43 -13.26
CA LEU A 140 -4.12 4.60 -13.58
C LEU A 140 -5.25 4.77 -12.55
N GLU A 141 -4.93 4.89 -11.26
CA GLU A 141 -5.92 5.19 -10.21
C GLU A 141 -6.60 6.56 -10.44
N MET A 142 -5.86 7.56 -10.93
CA MET A 142 -6.38 8.90 -11.20
C MET A 142 -7.21 8.98 -12.49
N ASP A 143 -6.72 8.36 -13.56
CA ASP A 143 -7.34 8.45 -14.88
C ASP A 143 -8.50 7.46 -15.06
N GLY A 144 -8.57 6.43 -14.22
CA GLY A 144 -9.46 5.29 -14.40
C GLY A 144 -8.94 4.33 -15.48
N TYR A 145 -9.64 3.22 -15.66
CA TYR A 145 -9.30 2.28 -16.72
C TYR A 145 -9.80 2.80 -18.05
N GLU A 146 -8.93 2.82 -19.06
CA GLU A 146 -9.31 3.24 -20.42
C GLU A 146 -10.51 2.44 -20.96
N GLY A 147 -10.60 1.16 -20.59
CA GLY A 147 -11.73 0.28 -20.92
C GLY A 147 -13.08 0.78 -20.40
N ASP A 148 -13.10 1.46 -19.25
CA ASP A 148 -14.34 2.00 -18.67
C ASP A 148 -14.89 3.15 -19.53
N CYS A 149 -14.02 3.93 -20.18
CA CYS A 149 -14.44 4.96 -21.13
C CYS A 149 -15.11 4.35 -22.37
N PHE A 150 -14.58 3.24 -22.89
CA PHE A 150 -15.18 2.53 -24.04
C PHE A 150 -16.52 1.89 -23.71
N ALA A 151 -16.73 1.46 -22.46
CA ALA A 151 -17.99 0.88 -22.00
C ALA A 151 -19.17 1.86 -22.08
N LEU A 152 -18.91 3.18 -22.10
CA LEU A 152 -19.94 4.23 -22.21
C LEU A 152 -20.41 4.47 -23.65
N PHE A 153 -19.67 4.00 -24.66
CA PHE A 153 -20.00 4.26 -26.06
C PHE A 153 -21.34 3.68 -26.52
N PRO A 154 -21.73 2.44 -26.19
CA PRO A 154 -23.01 1.89 -26.63
C PRO A 154 -24.22 2.75 -26.20
N GLU A 155 -24.27 3.14 -24.93
CA GLU A 155 -25.35 4.01 -24.41
C GLU A 155 -25.30 5.41 -25.01
N TYR A 156 -24.10 5.97 -25.19
CA TYR A 156 -23.92 7.27 -25.84
C TYR A 156 -24.44 7.26 -27.28
N ILE A 157 -24.13 6.21 -28.06
CA ILE A 157 -24.62 6.03 -29.44
C ILE A 157 -26.15 5.92 -29.46
N GLN A 158 -26.75 5.19 -28.52
CA GLN A 158 -28.21 5.08 -28.43
C GLN A 158 -28.87 6.43 -28.17
N ARG A 159 -28.30 7.25 -27.27
CA ARG A 159 -28.80 8.61 -26.99
C ARG A 159 -28.72 9.52 -28.20
N ILE A 160 -27.62 9.47 -28.96
CA ILE A 160 -27.48 10.23 -30.21
C ILE A 160 -28.58 9.86 -31.20
N LYS A 161 -28.79 8.55 -31.44
CA LYS A 161 -29.84 8.05 -32.36
C LYS A 161 -31.25 8.45 -31.92
N ALA A 162 -31.51 8.49 -30.61
CA ALA A 162 -32.81 8.88 -30.07
C ALA A 162 -33.07 10.40 -30.17
N SER A 163 -32.01 11.23 -30.13
CA SER A 163 -32.13 12.69 -30.21
C SER A 163 -32.46 13.21 -31.61
N ASP A 164 -31.97 12.55 -32.66
CA ASP A 164 -32.26 12.88 -34.04
C ASP A 164 -32.18 11.62 -34.91
N SER A 165 -33.31 11.23 -35.49
CA SER A 165 -33.44 10.04 -36.34
C SER A 165 -32.73 10.16 -37.69
N ASN A 166 -32.34 11.38 -38.10
CA ASN A 166 -31.59 11.63 -39.33
C ASN A 166 -30.07 11.68 -39.11
N ASN A 167 -29.60 11.51 -37.88
CA ASN A 167 -28.18 11.62 -37.56
C ASN A 167 -27.40 10.42 -38.13
N GLN A 168 -26.52 10.68 -39.10
CA GLN A 168 -25.66 9.64 -39.70
C GLN A 168 -24.27 9.69 -39.05
N VAL A 169 -23.82 8.57 -38.49
CA VAL A 169 -22.50 8.45 -37.86
C VAL A 169 -21.68 7.42 -38.63
N LEU A 170 -20.57 7.87 -39.23
CA LEU A 170 -19.60 7.02 -39.92
C LEU A 170 -18.43 6.73 -38.96
N LEU A 171 -18.24 5.46 -38.59
CA LEU A 171 -17.07 5.02 -37.82
C LEU A 171 -16.02 4.52 -38.81
N GLN A 172 -14.91 5.24 -38.92
CA GLN A 172 -13.73 4.79 -39.67
C GLN A 172 -12.60 4.52 -38.68
N THR A 173 -12.02 3.33 -38.76
CA THR A 173 -10.76 3.03 -38.09
C THR A 173 -9.62 3.53 -38.97
N VAL A 174 -8.78 4.41 -38.43
CA VAL A 174 -7.55 4.84 -39.12
C VAL A 174 -6.57 3.66 -39.07
N THR A 175 -6.37 3.02 -40.22
CA THR A 175 -5.36 1.98 -40.43
C THR A 175 -4.00 2.57 -40.73
#